data_AF-A0A7S1SBM6-F1
#
_entry.id   AF-A0A7S1SBM6-F1
#
_cell.length_a   1.000
_cell.length_b   1.000
_cell.length_c   1.000
_cell.angle_alpha   90.00
_cell.angle_beta   90.00
_cell.angle_gamma   90.00
#
_symmetry.space_group_name_H-M   'P 1'
#
loop_
_entity.id
_entity.type
_entity.pdbx_description
1 polymer ?
#
loop_
_entity_poly.entity_id
_entity_poly.type
_entity_poly.pdbx_seq_one_letter_code
_entity_poly.pdbx_strand_id
1 'polypeptide(L)'
;AAPPQNAQRAVGFKITALTCCFLGTCALTILKGGGHFRSPVGFECGSNGFWMLYFGSLPWVAAFAFYFRSLLVSEFEQKVRKGHVFAAGEVQWDSRNTLRYPAICAISGLLAGLFGVGGGIVKGPLMLEMGIMPAVASASAAAMILFTSAAASISYIVFGLLHPVYGALFFLLGVACTALGQYSVGQWVKRHERQSPIVLSIGLVILLSSVLVGVDTVAEAIGPRAGELMRVHGVCTAEA
;
A
#
# COMPACT_ATOMS: atom_id res chain seq x y z
N ALA A 1 24.50 -6.33 20.30
CA ALA A 1 25.55 -6.70 19.34
C ALA A 1 25.22 -6.05 18.00
N ALA A 2 26.16 -5.31 17.40
CA ALA A 2 25.95 -4.73 16.06
C ALA A 2 25.86 -5.88 15.03
N PRO A 3 24.92 -5.84 14.08
CA PRO A 3 24.85 -6.84 13.03
C PRO A 3 26.14 -6.82 12.20
N PRO A 4 26.60 -7.97 11.68
CA PRO A 4 27.82 -8.03 10.87
C PRO A 4 27.72 -7.08 9.68
N GLN A 5 28.84 -6.43 9.32
CA GLN A 5 28.92 -5.38 8.30
C GLN A 5 28.31 -5.82 6.94
N ASN A 6 28.41 -7.11 6.61
CA ASN A 6 27.80 -7.71 5.42
C ASN A 6 26.26 -7.76 5.47
N ALA A 7 25.67 -7.97 6.65
CA ALA A 7 24.22 -7.97 6.81
C ALA A 7 23.65 -6.55 6.68
N GLN A 8 24.34 -5.53 7.20
CA GLN A 8 23.91 -4.13 7.02
C GLN A 8 23.96 -3.70 5.55
N ARG A 9 24.99 -4.12 4.80
CA ARG A 9 25.07 -3.86 3.34
C ARG A 9 23.94 -4.54 2.57
N ALA A 10 23.61 -5.79 2.92
CA ALA A 10 22.50 -6.52 2.29
C ALA A 10 21.13 -5.87 2.58
N VAL A 11 20.91 -5.39 3.80
CA VAL A 11 19.69 -4.65 4.15
C VAL A 11 19.61 -3.32 3.40
N GLY A 12 20.71 -2.57 3.35
CA GLY A 12 20.78 -1.31 2.61
C GLY A 12 20.44 -1.49 1.13
N PHE A 13 21.00 -2.52 0.49
CA PHE A 13 20.71 -2.84 -0.90
C PHE A 13 19.22 -3.12 -1.16
N LYS A 14 18.55 -3.89 -0.29
CA LYS A 14 17.10 -4.17 -0.41
C LYS A 14 16.27 -2.89 -0.29
N ILE A 15 16.61 -2.02 0.65
CA ILE A 15 15.93 -0.73 0.83
C ILE A 15 16.11 0.14 -0.42
N THR A 16 17.34 0.24 -0.94
CA THR A 16 17.61 0.99 -2.17
C THR A 16 16.79 0.46 -3.34
N ALA A 17 16.72 -0.86 -3.54
CA ALA A 17 15.92 -1.45 -4.60
C ALA A 17 14.42 -1.14 -4.46
N LEU A 18 13.88 -1.15 -3.23
CA LEU A 18 12.48 -0.77 -2.97
C LEU A 18 12.24 0.71 -3.27
N THR A 19 13.15 1.59 -2.85
CA THR A 19 13.07 3.03 -3.14
C THR A 19 13.17 3.30 -4.64
N CYS A 20 14.03 2.59 -5.37
CA CYS A 20 14.10 2.70 -6.84
C CYS A 20 12.80 2.28 -7.52
N CYS A 21 12.18 1.18 -7.08
CA CYS A 21 10.87 0.75 -7.59
C CYS A 21 9.83 1.86 -7.40
N PHE A 22 9.74 2.41 -6.18
CA PHE A 22 8.84 3.50 -5.83
C PHE A 22 9.08 4.77 -6.66
N LEU A 23 10.33 5.23 -6.75
CA LEU A 23 10.67 6.40 -7.56
C LEU A 23 10.35 6.19 -9.05
N GLY A 24 10.58 4.98 -9.56
CA GLY A 24 10.19 4.62 -10.93
C GLY A 24 8.69 4.70 -11.15
N THR A 25 7.88 4.18 -10.21
CA THR A 25 6.42 4.32 -10.29
C THR A 25 5.97 5.77 -10.23
N CYS A 26 6.56 6.59 -9.36
CA CYS A 26 6.25 8.01 -9.27
C CYS A 26 6.66 8.74 -10.56
N ALA A 27 7.81 8.42 -11.13
CA ALA A 27 8.28 8.98 -12.38
C ALA A 27 7.34 8.63 -13.53
N LEU A 28 6.88 7.38 -13.63
CA LEU A 28 5.89 6.96 -14.63
C LEU A 28 4.55 7.70 -14.45
N THR A 29 4.10 7.89 -13.20
CA THR A 29 2.90 8.69 -12.90
C THR A 29 3.05 10.15 -13.34
N ILE A 30 4.20 10.77 -13.06
CA ILE A 30 4.48 12.16 -13.45
C ILE A 30 4.62 12.28 -14.98
N LEU A 31 5.29 11.32 -15.61
CA LEU A 31 5.53 11.30 -17.07
C LEU A 31 4.24 11.15 -17.86
N LYS A 32 3.30 10.34 -17.36
CA LYS A 32 1.94 10.21 -17.90
C LYS A 32 1.21 11.55 -17.88
N GLY A 33 1.48 12.40 -16.88
CA GLY A 33 0.70 13.63 -16.67
C GLY A 33 -0.73 13.35 -16.22
N GLY A 34 -1.49 14.41 -15.96
CA GLY A 34 -2.89 14.37 -15.58
C GLY A 34 -3.61 15.63 -16.04
N GLY A 35 -4.93 15.73 -15.81
CA GLY A 35 -5.75 16.80 -16.38
C GLY A 35 -5.24 18.23 -16.15
N HIS A 36 -4.67 18.52 -14.98
CA HIS A 36 -4.09 19.84 -14.66
C HIS A 36 -2.59 19.98 -15.02
N PHE A 37 -1.84 18.87 -15.04
CA PHE A 37 -0.40 18.87 -15.35
C PHE A 37 -0.17 18.20 -16.71
N ARG A 38 -0.01 19.02 -17.76
CA ARG A 38 0.30 18.50 -19.10
C ARG A 38 1.50 17.56 -19.04
N SER A 39 1.35 16.38 -19.65
CA SER A 39 2.40 15.39 -19.70
C SER A 39 3.70 16.05 -20.22
N PRO A 40 4.85 15.89 -19.55
CA PRO A 40 6.11 16.50 -20.01
C PRO A 40 6.54 16.00 -21.40
N VAL A 41 5.94 14.90 -21.88
CA VAL A 41 6.13 14.32 -23.21
C VAL A 41 5.12 14.85 -24.25
N GLY A 42 4.12 15.63 -23.84
CA GLY A 42 3.16 16.28 -24.73
C GLY A 42 2.15 15.35 -25.41
N PHE A 43 1.92 14.15 -24.87
CA PHE A 43 0.90 13.23 -25.39
C PHE A 43 -0.51 13.67 -24.99
N GLU A 44 -1.42 13.70 -25.97
CA GLU A 44 -2.86 13.90 -25.74
C GLU A 44 -3.48 12.70 -25.02
N CYS A 45 -4.51 12.94 -24.19
CA CYS A 45 -5.21 11.86 -23.50
C CYS A 45 -5.89 10.93 -24.50
N GLY A 46 -5.74 9.62 -24.25
CA GLY A 46 -6.24 8.58 -25.15
C GLY A 46 -5.30 8.23 -26.31
N SER A 47 -4.16 8.92 -26.46
CA SER A 47 -3.11 8.54 -27.42
C SER A 47 -2.50 7.17 -27.07
N ASN A 48 -1.93 6.49 -28.07
CA ASN A 48 -1.18 5.25 -27.87
C ASN A 48 -0.06 5.41 -26.83
N GLY A 49 0.59 6.57 -26.77
CA GLY A 49 1.64 6.87 -25.78
C GLY A 49 1.11 6.90 -24.34
N PHE A 50 -0.11 7.40 -24.13
CA PHE A 50 -0.76 7.42 -22.81
C PHE A 50 -1.05 6.00 -22.30
N TRP A 51 -1.56 5.12 -23.17
CA TRP A 51 -1.81 3.72 -22.82
C TRP A 51 -0.52 2.94 -22.60
N MET A 52 0.54 3.21 -23.38
CA MET A 52 1.86 2.63 -23.16
C MET A 52 2.44 3.01 -21.79
N LEU A 53 2.31 4.27 -21.37
CA LEU A 53 2.74 4.70 -20.03
C LEU A 53 1.88 4.10 -18.91
N TYR A 54 0.56 4.01 -19.13
CA TYR A 54 -0.37 3.42 -18.17
C TYR A 54 -0.09 1.93 -17.95
N PHE A 55 -0.08 1.14 -19.03
CA PHE A 55 0.23 -0.28 -18.96
C PHE A 55 1.71 -0.53 -18.66
N GLY A 56 2.61 0.41 -18.95
CA GLY A 56 4.05 0.32 -18.67
C GLY A 56 4.40 0.30 -17.18
N SER A 57 3.50 0.77 -16.31
CA SER A 57 3.65 0.62 -14.86
C SER A 57 3.56 -0.85 -14.40
N LEU A 58 2.79 -1.69 -15.09
CA LEU A 58 2.63 -3.11 -14.75
C LEU A 58 3.92 -3.92 -14.95
N PRO A 59 4.61 -3.90 -16.12
CA PRO A 59 5.86 -4.62 -16.29
C PRO A 59 6.96 -4.06 -15.40
N TRP A 60 6.97 -2.75 -15.08
CA TRP A 60 7.91 -2.17 -14.11
C TRP A 60 7.74 -2.81 -12.72
N VAL A 61 6.52 -2.80 -12.17
CA VAL A 61 6.23 -3.40 -10.86
C VAL A 61 6.45 -4.91 -10.89
N ALA A 62 6.05 -5.58 -11.98
CA ALA A 62 6.25 -7.02 -12.15
C ALA A 62 7.73 -7.39 -12.16
N ALA A 63 8.58 -6.64 -12.88
CA ALA A 63 10.02 -6.87 -12.93
C ALA A 63 10.66 -6.81 -11.53
N PHE A 64 10.32 -5.77 -10.75
CA PHE A 64 10.79 -5.67 -9.36
C PHE A 64 10.21 -6.77 -8.47
N ALA A 65 8.95 -7.17 -8.67
CA ALA A 65 8.35 -8.28 -7.91
C ALA A 65 9.06 -9.62 -8.20
N PHE A 66 9.37 -9.91 -9.47
CA PHE A 66 10.15 -11.09 -9.86
C PHE A 66 11.59 -11.02 -9.30
N TYR A 67 12.20 -9.84 -9.32
CA TYR A 67 13.52 -9.60 -8.75
C TYR A 67 13.53 -9.91 -7.24
N PHE A 68 12.64 -9.29 -6.45
CA PHE A 68 12.52 -9.56 -5.01
C PHE A 68 12.17 -11.00 -4.71
N ARG A 69 11.32 -11.64 -5.52
CA ARG A 69 11.03 -13.07 -5.40
C ARG A 69 12.30 -13.90 -5.54
N SER A 70 13.10 -13.65 -6.58
CA SER A 70 14.34 -14.42 -6.81
C SER A 70 15.34 -14.25 -5.65
N LEU A 71 15.43 -13.04 -5.10
CA LEU A 71 16.27 -12.74 -3.95
C LEU A 71 15.78 -13.45 -2.69
N LEU A 72 14.48 -13.37 -2.38
CA LEU A 72 13.88 -13.98 -1.19
C LEU A 72 13.98 -15.51 -1.21
N VAL A 73 13.71 -16.14 -2.36
CA VAL A 73 13.82 -17.59 -2.52
C VAL A 73 15.27 -18.04 -2.37
N SER A 74 16.22 -17.33 -2.99
CA SER A 74 17.65 -17.63 -2.84
C SER A 74 18.12 -17.49 -1.38
N GLU A 75 17.66 -16.47 -0.65
CA GLU A 75 18.01 -16.32 0.77
C GLU A 75 17.37 -17.41 1.63
N PHE A 76 16.13 -17.78 1.33
CA PHE A 76 15.42 -18.84 2.03
C PHE A 76 16.15 -20.19 1.85
N GLU A 77 16.51 -20.56 0.63
CA GLU A 77 17.28 -21.77 0.35
C GLU A 77 18.63 -21.78 1.07
N GLN A 78 19.31 -20.63 1.15
CA GLN A 78 20.56 -20.52 1.91
C GLN A 78 20.37 -20.69 3.41
N LYS A 79 19.29 -20.15 3.98
CA LYS A 79 18.95 -20.35 5.40
C LYS A 79 18.65 -21.81 5.70
N VAL A 80 17.90 -22.48 4.83
CA VAL A 80 17.58 -23.92 4.96
C VAL A 80 18.85 -24.77 4.83
N ARG A 81 19.72 -24.51 3.84
CA ARG A 81 21.00 -25.22 3.67
C ARG A 81 21.93 -25.09 4.88
N LYS A 82 21.89 -23.95 5.58
CA LYS A 82 22.66 -23.70 6.81
C LYS A 82 22.01 -24.29 8.06
N GLY A 83 20.88 -24.98 7.94
CA GLY A 83 20.15 -25.56 9.07
C GLY A 83 19.62 -24.50 10.04
N HIS A 84 19.26 -23.31 9.54
CA HIS A 84 18.78 -22.22 10.39
C HIS A 84 17.45 -22.58 11.06
N VAL A 85 17.37 -22.40 12.38
CA VAL A 85 16.15 -22.61 13.15
C VAL A 85 15.29 -21.35 13.06
N PHE A 86 14.15 -21.44 12.37
CA PHE A 86 13.22 -20.33 12.22
C PHE A 86 12.61 -19.94 13.56
N ALA A 87 12.72 -18.67 13.94
CA ALA A 87 12.10 -18.15 15.15
C ALA A 87 10.58 -18.01 14.99
N ALA A 88 9.85 -17.95 16.11
CA ALA A 88 8.41 -17.70 16.10
C ALA A 88 8.10 -16.35 15.41
N GLY A 89 7.38 -16.41 14.28
CA GLY A 89 7.02 -15.25 13.46
C GLY A 89 8.02 -14.86 12.37
N GLU A 90 9.05 -15.67 12.12
CA GLU A 90 9.85 -15.56 10.91
C GLU A 90 9.13 -16.21 9.72
N VAL A 91 8.89 -15.42 8.67
CA VAL A 91 8.16 -15.90 7.48
C VAL A 91 9.04 -16.84 6.65
N GLN A 92 8.48 -18.00 6.32
CA GLN A 92 9.09 -18.97 5.41
C GLN A 92 8.75 -18.61 3.95
N TRP A 93 9.69 -17.98 3.27
CA TRP A 93 9.57 -17.53 1.88
C TRP A 93 9.82 -18.67 0.88
N ASP A 94 8.97 -19.70 0.93
CA ASP A 94 8.96 -20.78 -0.05
C ASP A 94 8.58 -20.30 -1.45
N SER A 95 8.95 -21.09 -2.47
CA SER A 95 8.63 -20.80 -3.88
C SER A 95 7.13 -20.59 -4.14
N ARG A 96 6.25 -21.31 -3.42
CA ARG A 96 4.78 -21.15 -3.53
C ARG A 96 4.27 -19.94 -2.75
N ASN A 97 4.74 -19.77 -1.52
CA ASN A 97 4.29 -18.69 -0.62
C ASN A 97 4.66 -17.32 -1.15
N THR A 98 5.86 -17.20 -1.74
CA THR A 98 6.35 -15.95 -2.37
C THR A 98 5.51 -15.52 -3.58
N LEU A 99 4.73 -16.43 -4.18
CA LEU A 99 3.78 -16.09 -5.24
C LEU A 99 2.35 -15.90 -4.72
N ARG A 100 1.91 -16.77 -3.80
CA ARG A 100 0.55 -16.75 -3.25
C ARG A 100 0.26 -15.46 -2.49
N TYR A 101 1.16 -15.00 -1.63
CA TYR A 101 0.89 -13.83 -0.80
C TYR A 101 0.79 -12.53 -1.61
N PRO A 102 1.73 -12.20 -2.51
CA PRO A 102 1.59 -11.03 -3.36
C PRO A 102 0.37 -11.11 -4.29
N ALA A 103 0.00 -12.29 -4.77
CA ALA A 103 -1.19 -12.46 -5.60
C ALA A 103 -2.48 -12.13 -4.83
N ILE A 104 -2.61 -12.60 -3.58
CA ILE A 104 -3.75 -12.25 -2.71
C ILE A 104 -3.76 -10.74 -2.46
N CYS A 105 -2.59 -10.13 -2.19
CA CYS A 105 -2.47 -8.68 -2.02
C CYS A 105 -2.81 -7.88 -3.29
N ALA A 106 -2.48 -8.39 -4.48
CA ALA A 106 -2.79 -7.74 -5.75
C ALA A 106 -4.30 -7.76 -6.04
N ILE A 107 -4.93 -8.93 -5.83
CA ILE A 107 -6.38 -9.08 -5.99
C ILE A 107 -7.11 -8.21 -4.97
N SER A 108 -6.70 -8.24 -3.70
CA SER A 108 -7.31 -7.39 -2.68
C SER A 108 -7.08 -5.91 -2.93
N GLY A 109 -5.92 -5.52 -3.47
CA GLY A 109 -5.64 -4.15 -3.90
C GLY A 109 -6.55 -3.69 -5.03
N LEU A 110 -6.80 -4.56 -6.02
CA LEU A 110 -7.73 -4.28 -7.11
C LEU A 110 -9.16 -4.08 -6.58
N LEU A 111 -9.64 -4.99 -5.73
CA LEU A 111 -10.96 -4.88 -5.09
C LEU A 111 -11.03 -3.63 -4.20
N ALA A 112 -9.99 -3.35 -3.41
CA ALA A 112 -9.93 -2.17 -2.58
C ALA A 112 -9.94 -0.85 -3.37
N GLY A 113 -9.37 -0.85 -4.59
CA GLY A 113 -9.45 0.27 -5.52
C GLY A 113 -10.85 0.46 -6.09
N LEU A 114 -11.55 -0.64 -6.42
CA LEU A 114 -12.92 -0.61 -6.93
C LEU A 114 -13.94 -0.16 -5.89
N PHE A 115 -13.81 -0.63 -4.65
CA PHE A 115 -14.73 -0.32 -3.55
C PHE A 115 -14.30 0.88 -2.69
N GLY A 116 -13.11 1.45 -2.91
CA GLY A 116 -12.58 2.57 -2.13
C GLY A 116 -12.18 2.24 -0.68
N VAL A 117 -12.16 0.96 -0.30
CA VAL A 117 -12.01 0.49 1.10
C VAL A 117 -10.54 0.48 1.58
N GLY A 118 -9.57 0.57 0.67
CA GLY A 118 -8.14 0.58 0.99
C GLY A 118 -7.58 -0.81 1.37
N GLY A 119 -6.50 -1.25 0.72
CA GLY A 119 -5.94 -2.62 0.87
C GLY A 119 -5.37 -2.97 2.25
N GLY A 120 -5.31 -2.01 3.18
CA GLY A 120 -4.81 -2.21 4.55
C GLY A 120 -5.65 -3.20 5.37
N ILE A 121 -6.95 -3.30 5.07
CA ILE A 121 -7.89 -4.23 5.71
C ILE A 121 -7.46 -5.69 5.51
N VAL A 122 -6.90 -6.02 4.35
CA VAL A 122 -6.46 -7.39 4.05
C VAL A 122 -5.03 -7.64 4.53
N LYS A 123 -4.15 -6.64 4.41
CA LYS A 123 -2.74 -6.80 4.74
C LYS A 123 -2.50 -7.07 6.23
N GLY A 124 -3.25 -6.42 7.12
CA GLY A 124 -3.09 -6.61 8.57
C GLY A 124 -3.34 -8.06 9.03
N PRO A 125 -4.55 -8.61 8.79
CA PRO A 125 -4.87 -10.00 9.09
C PRO A 125 -3.95 -11.01 8.39
N LEU A 126 -3.60 -10.77 7.12
CA LEU A 126 -2.71 -11.67 6.38
C LEU A 126 -1.32 -11.78 7.04
N MET A 127 -0.78 -10.68 7.57
CA MET A 127 0.48 -10.72 8.30
C MET A 127 0.38 -11.51 9.62
N LEU A 128 -0.77 -11.44 10.30
CA LEU A 128 -1.02 -12.22 11.51
C LEU A 128 -1.21 -13.71 11.20
N GLU A 129 -1.87 -14.07 10.09
CA GLU A 129 -1.98 -15.46 9.63
C GLU A 129 -0.62 -16.04 9.24
N MET A 130 0.30 -15.22 8.73
CA MET A 130 1.70 -15.64 8.51
C MET A 130 2.49 -15.81 9.81
N GLY A 131 1.87 -15.61 10.97
CA GLY A 131 2.50 -15.73 12.28
C GLY A 131 3.41 -14.56 12.65
N ILE A 132 3.44 -13.49 11.84
CA ILE A 132 4.32 -12.33 12.10
C ILE A 132 3.88 -11.66 13.39
N MET A 133 4.85 -11.38 14.26
CA MET A 133 4.59 -10.69 15.51
C MET A 133 3.91 -9.33 15.26
N PRO A 134 2.75 -9.04 15.90
CA PRO A 134 1.97 -7.82 15.69
C PRO A 134 2.77 -6.51 15.69
N ALA A 135 3.79 -6.40 16.55
CA ALA A 135 4.67 -5.23 16.57
C ALA A 135 5.44 -5.02 15.25
N VAL A 136 6.00 -6.09 14.68
CA VAL A 136 6.73 -6.06 13.41
C VAL A 136 5.78 -5.85 12.24
N ALA A 137 4.59 -6.48 12.30
CA ALA A 137 3.55 -6.30 11.32
C ALA A 137 3.06 -4.85 11.25
N SER A 138 2.83 -4.21 12.40
CA SER A 138 2.46 -2.80 12.51
C SER A 138 3.53 -1.86 11.93
N ALA A 139 4.80 -2.07 12.29
CA ALA A 139 5.91 -1.26 11.74
C ALA A 139 6.03 -1.40 10.22
N SER A 140 5.91 -2.62 9.70
CA SER A 140 5.92 -2.91 8.26
C SER A 140 4.68 -2.36 7.55
N ALA A 141 3.53 -2.33 8.23
CA ALA A 141 2.31 -1.71 7.75
C ALA A 141 2.49 -0.20 7.56
N ALA A 142 2.99 0.48 8.59
CA ALA A 142 3.26 1.92 8.55
C ALA A 142 4.26 2.30 7.45
N ALA A 143 5.33 1.51 7.26
CA ALA A 143 6.30 1.75 6.19
C ALA A 143 5.67 1.64 4.79
N MET A 144 4.84 0.63 4.54
CA MET A 144 4.17 0.55 3.23
C MET A 144 3.11 1.64 3.07
N ILE A 145 2.38 2.00 4.13
CA ILE A 145 1.41 3.09 4.09
C ILE A 145 2.10 4.39 3.66
N LEU A 146 3.27 4.70 4.22
CA LEU A 146 4.08 5.88 3.85
C LEU A 146 4.36 5.93 2.34
N PHE A 147 4.84 4.82 1.75
CA PHE A 147 5.10 4.77 0.31
C PHE A 147 3.81 4.88 -0.50
N THR A 148 2.76 4.16 -0.13
CA THR A 148 1.49 4.20 -0.87
C THR A 148 0.80 5.58 -0.79
N SER A 149 0.85 6.24 0.37
CA SER A 149 0.27 7.57 0.54
C SER A 149 1.08 8.62 -0.22
N ALA A 150 2.42 8.52 -0.22
CA ALA A 150 3.26 9.40 -1.02
C ALA A 150 2.98 9.26 -2.53
N ALA A 151 2.88 8.02 -3.04
CA ALA A 151 2.51 7.78 -4.45
C ALA A 151 1.10 8.32 -4.78
N ALA A 152 0.13 8.12 -3.88
CA ALA A 152 -1.21 8.63 -4.05
C ALA A 152 -1.23 10.16 -4.06
N SER A 153 -0.56 10.82 -3.10
CA SER A 153 -0.44 12.28 -3.05
C SER A 153 0.17 12.85 -4.32
N ILE A 154 1.26 12.26 -4.83
CA ILE A 154 1.85 12.66 -6.12
C ILE A 154 0.83 12.53 -7.25
N SER A 155 0.09 11.41 -7.30
CA SER A 155 -0.95 11.20 -8.30
C SER A 155 -2.03 12.29 -8.23
N TYR A 156 -2.58 12.58 -7.04
CA TYR A 156 -3.59 13.63 -6.85
C TYR A 156 -3.09 15.04 -7.20
N ILE A 157 -1.81 15.33 -6.94
CA ILE A 157 -1.18 16.60 -7.35
C ILE A 157 -1.06 16.68 -8.87
N VAL A 158 -0.62 15.60 -9.53
CA VAL A 158 -0.49 15.54 -11.00
C VAL A 158 -1.85 15.71 -11.68
N PHE A 159 -2.92 15.17 -11.11
CA PHE A 159 -4.29 15.36 -11.60
C PHE A 159 -4.89 16.73 -11.23
N GLY A 160 -4.27 17.52 -10.36
CA GLY A 160 -4.79 18.82 -9.90
C GLY A 160 -6.03 18.74 -9.03
N LEU A 161 -6.36 17.56 -8.53
CA LEU A 161 -7.53 17.31 -7.67
C LEU A 161 -7.29 17.76 -6.22
N LEU A 162 -6.04 18.06 -5.85
CA LEU A 162 -5.64 18.43 -4.50
C LEU A 162 -5.60 19.95 -4.33
N HIS A 163 -6.55 20.51 -3.58
CA HIS A 163 -6.49 21.90 -3.16
C HIS A 163 -5.44 22.07 -2.04
N PRO A 164 -4.40 22.91 -2.21
CA PRO A 164 -3.21 22.89 -1.35
C PRO A 164 -3.51 23.25 0.11
N VAL A 165 -4.46 24.16 0.35
CA VAL A 165 -4.86 24.58 1.70
C VAL A 165 -5.54 23.43 2.46
N TYR A 166 -6.53 22.77 1.83
CA TYR A 166 -7.21 21.62 2.44
C TYR A 166 -6.25 20.45 2.61
N GLY A 167 -5.39 20.19 1.62
CA GLY A 167 -4.36 19.16 1.69
C GLY A 167 -3.42 19.34 2.88
N ALA A 168 -2.93 20.57 3.11
CA ALA A 168 -2.06 20.87 4.25
C ALA A 168 -2.80 20.71 5.60
N LEU A 169 -4.04 21.18 5.70
CA LEU A 169 -4.85 21.04 6.92
C LEU A 169 -5.10 19.57 7.27
N PHE A 170 -5.54 18.76 6.31
CA PHE A 170 -5.77 17.33 6.54
C PHE A 170 -4.47 16.57 6.79
N PHE A 171 -3.36 16.97 6.18
CA PHE A 171 -2.04 16.41 6.49
C PHE A 171 -1.65 16.66 7.94
N LEU A 172 -1.75 17.90 8.43
CA LEU A 172 -1.43 18.25 9.82
C LEU A 172 -2.35 17.53 10.81
N LEU A 173 -3.65 17.49 10.52
CA LEU A 173 -4.61 16.77 11.33
C LEU A 173 -4.29 15.27 11.38
N GLY A 174 -3.98 14.67 10.22
CA GLY A 174 -3.61 13.26 10.11
C GLY A 174 -2.34 12.93 10.89
N VAL A 175 -1.31 13.79 10.83
CA VAL A 175 -0.09 13.65 11.62
C VAL A 175 -0.40 13.73 13.11
N ALA A 176 -1.19 14.71 13.55
CA ALA A 176 -1.57 14.86 14.95
C ALA A 176 -2.36 13.65 15.47
N CYS A 177 -3.40 13.23 14.76
CA CYS A 177 -4.20 12.06 15.13
C CYS A 177 -3.38 10.77 15.14
N THR A 178 -2.50 10.58 14.15
CA THR A 178 -1.64 9.38 14.07
C THR A 178 -0.62 9.39 15.21
N ALA A 179 0.00 10.53 15.51
CA ALA A 179 0.94 10.66 16.62
C ALA A 179 0.27 10.34 17.96
N LEU A 180 -0.92 10.91 18.21
CA LEU A 180 -1.71 10.63 19.41
C LEU A 180 -2.13 9.16 19.50
N GLY A 181 -2.58 8.57 18.39
CA GLY A 181 -2.98 7.16 18.34
C GLY A 181 -1.82 6.21 18.60
N GLN A 182 -0.69 6.41 17.92
CA GLN A 182 0.52 5.60 18.10
C GLN A 182 1.10 5.76 19.51
N TYR A 183 1.11 6.98 20.05
CA TYR A 183 1.53 7.22 21.43
C TYR A 183 0.63 6.49 22.43
N SER A 184 -0.69 6.62 22.29
CA SER A 184 -1.66 6.00 23.21
C SER A 184 -1.58 4.47 23.18
N VAL A 185 -1.61 3.87 21.98
CA VAL A 185 -1.49 2.41 21.82
C VAL A 185 -0.12 1.92 22.28
N GLY A 186 0.94 2.65 21.95
CA GLY A 186 2.31 2.31 22.36
C GLY A 186 2.50 2.33 23.88
N GLN A 187 1.98 3.34 24.57
CA GLN A 187 1.99 3.40 26.04
C GLN A 187 1.18 2.26 26.65
N TRP A 188 0.04 1.93 26.05
CA TRP A 188 -0.82 0.86 26.56
C TRP A 188 -0.17 -0.52 26.42
N VAL A 189 0.44 -0.80 25.26
CA VAL A 189 1.20 -2.04 25.02
C VAL A 189 2.37 -2.16 26.01
N LYS A 190 3.08 -1.06 26.30
CA LYS A 190 4.16 -1.07 27.30
C LYS A 190 3.69 -1.37 28.72
N ARG A 191 2.48 -0.94 29.09
CA ARG A 191 1.94 -1.16 30.45
C ARG A 191 1.41 -2.57 30.68
N HIS A 192 0.83 -3.21 29.66
CA HIS A 192 0.18 -4.52 29.83
C HIS A 192 0.94 -5.69 29.19
N GLU A 193 2.05 -5.44 28.48
CA GLU A 193 2.85 -6.45 27.77
C GLU A 193 2.04 -7.35 26.80
N ARG A 194 0.83 -6.91 26.42
CA ARG A 194 -0.08 -7.65 25.55
C ARG A 194 -0.22 -6.95 24.21
N GLN A 195 -0.17 -7.73 23.13
CA GLN A 195 -0.31 -7.26 21.75
C GLN A 195 -1.76 -7.28 21.24
N SER A 196 -2.70 -7.79 22.04
CA SER A 196 -4.13 -7.83 21.74
C SER A 196 -4.78 -6.48 21.38
N PRO A 197 -4.41 -5.30 21.93
CA PRO A 197 -5.08 -4.05 21.57
C PRO A 197 -4.86 -3.65 20.11
N ILE A 198 -3.72 -4.00 19.51
CA ILE A 198 -3.44 -3.71 18.09
C ILE A 198 -4.43 -4.46 17.20
N VAL A 199 -4.64 -5.75 17.48
CA VAL A 199 -5.57 -6.60 16.71
C VAL A 199 -7.01 -6.15 16.91
N LEU A 200 -7.38 -5.78 18.15
CA LEU A 200 -8.71 -5.24 18.47
C LEU A 200 -8.98 -3.93 17.71
N SER A 201 -8.02 -3.01 17.68
CA SER A 201 -8.16 -1.75 16.93
C SER A 201 -8.33 -1.99 15.44
N ILE A 202 -7.55 -2.90 14.83
CA ILE A 202 -7.71 -3.26 13.42
C ILE A 202 -9.10 -3.84 13.17
N GLY A 203 -9.55 -4.79 14.00
CA GLY A 203 -10.88 -5.39 13.89
C GLY A 203 -12.01 -4.36 14.03
N LEU A 204 -11.92 -3.45 15.00
CA LEU A 204 -12.91 -2.39 15.21
C LEU A 204 -13.01 -1.45 14.01
N VAL A 205 -11.88 -1.02 13.45
CA VAL A 205 -11.85 -0.16 12.26
C VAL A 205 -12.49 -0.88 11.07
N ILE A 206 -12.17 -2.16 10.85
CA ILE A 206 -12.77 -2.95 9.76
C ILE A 206 -14.28 -3.07 9.94
N LEU A 207 -14.75 -3.34 11.16
CA LEU A 207 -16.18 -3.44 11.45
C LEU A 207 -16.90 -2.11 11.20
N LEU A 208 -16.36 -1.01 11.73
CA LEU A 208 -16.94 0.33 11.53
C LEU A 208 -16.96 0.72 10.06
N SER A 209 -15.86 0.53 9.32
CA SER A 209 -15.80 0.80 7.89
C SER A 209 -16.82 -0.03 7.10
N SER A 210 -16.93 -1.32 7.42
CA SER A 210 -17.90 -2.22 6.76
C SER A 210 -19.34 -1.82 7.03
N VAL A 211 -19.66 -1.42 8.27
CA VAL A 211 -21.00 -0.94 8.64
C VAL A 211 -21.32 0.37 7.94
N LEU A 212 -20.39 1.34 7.91
CA LEU A 212 -20.63 2.63 7.25
C LEU A 212 -20.87 2.47 5.75
N VAL A 213 -20.03 1.70 5.06
CA VAL A 213 -20.23 1.39 3.63
C VAL A 213 -21.54 0.62 3.43
N GLY A 214 -21.86 -0.33 4.31
CA GLY A 214 -23.13 -1.05 4.27
C GLY A 214 -24.35 -0.14 4.43
N VAL A 215 -24.30 0.83 5.33
CA VAL A 215 -25.38 1.81 5.51
C VAL A 215 -25.48 2.74 4.30
N ASP A 216 -24.36 3.24 3.78
CA ASP A 216 -24.31 4.13 2.62
C ASP A 216 -24.91 3.46 1.38
N THR A 217 -24.47 2.22 1.10
CA THR A 217 -25.00 1.41 -0.02
C THR A 217 -26.50 1.11 0.11
N VAL A 218 -27.01 0.82 1.32
CA VAL A 218 -28.44 0.61 1.54
C VAL A 218 -29.23 1.92 1.44
N ALA A 219 -28.69 3.02 1.96
CA ALA A 219 -29.31 4.33 1.89
C ALA A 219 -29.41 4.81 0.44
N GLU A 220 -28.38 4.59 -0.38
CA GLU A 220 -28.40 4.88 -1.81
C GLU A 220 -29.36 3.95 -2.57
N ALA A 221 -29.44 2.67 -2.22
CA ALA A 221 -30.35 1.73 -2.85
C ALA A 221 -31.84 2.06 -2.62
N ILE A 222 -32.16 2.71 -1.50
CA ILE A 222 -33.53 3.10 -1.12
C ILE A 222 -33.84 4.56 -1.50
N GLY A 223 -32.80 5.37 -1.74
CA GLY A 223 -32.94 6.80 -2.05
C GLY A 223 -33.43 7.10 -3.48
N PRO A 224 -34.04 8.28 -3.71
CA PRO A 224 -34.56 8.69 -5.02
C PRO A 224 -33.47 9.00 -6.09
N ARG A 225 -32.19 8.79 -5.78
CA ARG A 225 -31.02 9.12 -6.62
C ARG A 225 -30.35 7.93 -7.30
N ALA A 226 -31.00 6.75 -7.32
CA ALA A 226 -30.46 5.53 -7.93
C ALA A 226 -30.03 5.67 -9.42
N GLY A 227 -30.47 6.72 -10.13
CA GLY A 227 -30.15 6.96 -11.54
C GLY A 227 -28.99 7.90 -11.86
N GLU A 228 -28.49 8.73 -10.93
CA GLU A 228 -27.50 9.79 -11.25
C GLU A 228 -26.03 9.41 -11.00
N LEU A 229 -25.75 8.33 -10.26
CA LEU A 229 -24.39 8.02 -9.78
C LEU A 229 -23.49 7.29 -10.80
N MET A 230 -24.06 6.74 -11.88
CA MET A 230 -23.32 6.01 -12.93
C MET A 230 -22.88 6.91 -14.09
N ARG A 231 -22.64 8.21 -13.86
CA ARG A 231 -21.86 9.02 -14.81
C ARG A 231 -20.38 8.70 -14.63
N VAL A 232 -19.97 7.57 -15.19
CA VAL A 232 -18.56 7.22 -15.36
C VAL A 232 -17.95 8.31 -16.23
N HIS A 233 -17.32 9.30 -15.61
CA HIS A 233 -16.48 10.22 -16.35
C HIS A 233 -15.38 9.36 -16.97
N GLY A 234 -15.29 9.38 -18.29
CA GLY A 234 -14.19 8.76 -19.00
C GLY A 234 -12.87 9.30 -18.44
N VAL A 235 -11.83 8.47 -18.47
CA VAL A 235 -10.50 8.80 -17.97
C VAL A 235 -9.96 10.13 -18.56
N CYS A 236 -10.43 10.50 -19.75
CA CYS A 236 -10.11 11.75 -20.45
C CYS A 236 -11.22 12.81 -20.41
N THR A 237 -12.44 12.51 -19.94
CA THR A 237 -13.52 13.53 -19.86
C THR A 237 -13.50 14.28 -18.53
N ALA A 238 -12.68 13.87 -17.57
CA ALA A 238 -12.34 14.67 -16.39
C ALA A 238 -11.32 15.80 -16.71
N GLU A 239 -10.92 15.92 -17.97
CA GLU A 239 -9.93 16.90 -18.47
C GLU A 239 -10.57 18.09 -19.21
N ALA A 240 -11.90 18.16 -19.31
CA ALA A 240 -12.64 19.23 -19.98
C ALA A 240 -13.44 20.07 -18.99
#